data_AF-A0A3D5WQQ2-F1
#
_entry.id   AF-A0A3D5WQQ2-F1
#
_cell.length_a   1.000
_cell.length_b   1.000
_cell.length_c   1.000
_cell.angle_alpha   90.00
_cell.angle_beta   90.00
_cell.angle_gamma   90.00
#
_symmetry.space_group_name_H-M   'P 1'
#
loop_
_entity.id
_entity.type
_entity.pdbx_description
1 polymer ?
#
loop_
_entity_poly.entity_id
_entity_poly.type
_entity_poly.pdbx_seq_one_letter_code
_entity_poly.pdbx_strand_id
1 'polypeptide(L)'
;MGFFDENLLLTGDTARGIYKSIADLPIIDYHCHLNEADIKNDKKFSDIGELWLSGDHYKWRAMRLSGIDESYITGDRSYEEKFLKYAKIMPKLFGNPLYYWTHMELKQIFGITEPLNEDSASRIYEKANEILQGLSVQKLLEKFRVEYIATTDDPFSDLSCHGDINGVKVRPTFRPDRCFSEGVDKVQLEKRLDYFVSKGCKIADHGFDDFSDTQNIEWLIEKCFEKGVVLQLHFGTFRNVNTAAFNKIGKDSGFDVFRASVDTDALARLLDKMYTKLGDLPKIILYPLNDECLRAVCAISGAFPNVIVGAAWWFNDTVSGIKRQLETVSEYAVLGTNLGMLTDSRSFSSYVRFDFYRRILSSFIADKVDHGEYDEKSALALAKDIAYNNVKEVLGL
;
A
#
# COMPACT_ATOMS: atom_id res chain seq x y z
N MET A 1 3.00 -30.26 -0.91
CA MET A 1 3.14 -28.82 -1.14
C MET A 1 4.60 -28.54 -1.46
N GLY A 2 4.84 -27.85 -2.58
CA GLY A 2 6.17 -27.34 -2.93
C GLY A 2 6.43 -26.00 -2.26
N PHE A 3 7.70 -25.61 -2.20
CA PHE A 3 8.08 -24.27 -1.73
C PHE A 3 7.42 -23.20 -2.61
N PHE A 4 6.62 -22.31 -2.00
CA PHE A 4 5.92 -21.22 -2.71
C PHE A 4 5.15 -21.71 -3.95
N ASP A 5 4.47 -22.86 -3.84
CA ASP A 5 3.63 -23.40 -4.90
C ASP A 5 2.36 -22.54 -5.15
N GLU A 6 1.53 -22.94 -6.10
CA GLU A 6 0.27 -22.27 -6.45
C GLU A 6 -0.75 -22.21 -5.31
N ASN A 7 -0.61 -23.06 -4.28
CA ASN A 7 -1.50 -23.14 -3.11
C ASN A 7 -0.97 -22.36 -1.89
N LEU A 8 0.13 -21.60 -2.05
CA LEU A 8 0.65 -20.72 -1.01
C LEU A 8 -0.48 -19.87 -0.40
N LEU A 9 -0.62 -19.93 0.94
CA LEU A 9 -1.63 -19.23 1.74
C LEU A 9 -3.10 -19.60 1.43
N LEU A 10 -3.37 -20.66 0.65
CA LEU A 10 -4.70 -21.17 0.35
C LEU A 10 -4.99 -22.45 1.13
N THR A 11 -5.94 -22.39 2.06
CA THR A 11 -6.28 -23.54 2.92
C THR A 11 -7.59 -24.17 2.43
N GLY A 12 -7.54 -25.41 1.94
CA GLY A 12 -8.72 -26.15 1.46
C GLY A 12 -9.16 -25.82 0.03
N ASP A 13 -10.14 -26.58 -0.48
CA ASP A 13 -10.68 -26.43 -1.84
C ASP A 13 -11.50 -25.14 -2.01
N THR A 14 -12.25 -24.75 -0.98
CA THR A 14 -13.05 -23.53 -0.96
C THR A 14 -12.18 -22.29 -1.17
N ALA A 15 -11.05 -22.19 -0.46
CA ALA A 15 -10.09 -21.09 -0.66
C ALA A 15 -9.52 -21.05 -2.08
N ARG A 16 -9.21 -22.22 -2.66
CA ARG A 16 -8.76 -22.33 -4.06
C ARG A 16 -9.83 -21.88 -5.04
N GLY A 17 -11.09 -22.25 -4.80
CA GLY A 17 -12.25 -21.85 -5.61
C GLY A 17 -12.47 -20.33 -5.60
N ILE A 18 -12.48 -19.74 -4.39
CA ILE A 18 -12.60 -18.29 -4.21
C ILE A 18 -11.43 -17.57 -4.89
N TYR A 19 -10.19 -17.99 -4.61
CA TYR A 19 -9.00 -17.39 -5.20
C TYR A 19 -9.03 -17.44 -6.72
N LYS A 20 -9.38 -18.58 -7.33
CA LYS A 20 -9.50 -18.71 -8.79
C LYS A 20 -10.48 -17.69 -9.39
N SER A 21 -11.51 -17.28 -8.65
CA SER A 21 -12.50 -16.30 -9.12
C SER A 21 -12.01 -14.84 -9.09
N ILE A 22 -10.92 -14.55 -8.35
CA ILE A 22 -10.39 -13.19 -8.16
C ILE A 22 -8.91 -13.03 -8.57
N ALA A 23 -8.16 -14.13 -8.73
CA ALA A 23 -6.73 -14.13 -9.03
C ALA A 23 -6.41 -13.30 -10.28
N ASP A 24 -7.31 -13.40 -11.27
CA ASP A 24 -7.14 -12.80 -12.58
C ASP A 24 -7.78 -11.43 -12.79
N LEU A 25 -8.36 -10.84 -11.74
CA LEU A 25 -8.91 -9.49 -11.82
C LEU A 25 -7.80 -8.46 -12.05
N PRO A 26 -8.06 -7.39 -12.82
CA PRO A 26 -7.12 -6.27 -12.97
C PRO A 26 -6.76 -5.63 -11.62
N ILE A 27 -5.71 -4.81 -11.62
CA ILE A 27 -5.25 -4.09 -10.43
C ILE A 27 -5.62 -2.61 -10.54
N ILE A 28 -6.33 -2.13 -9.51
CA ILE A 28 -6.54 -0.71 -9.24
C ILE A 28 -5.69 -0.37 -8.02
N ASP A 29 -4.51 0.20 -8.24
CA ASP A 29 -3.63 0.62 -7.17
C ASP A 29 -3.93 2.07 -6.78
N TYR A 30 -4.97 2.22 -5.95
CA TYR A 30 -5.56 3.52 -5.62
C TYR A 30 -4.77 4.33 -4.59
N HIS A 31 -3.59 3.85 -4.15
CA HIS A 31 -2.64 4.63 -3.36
C HIS A 31 -1.25 4.00 -3.44
N CYS A 32 -0.28 4.73 -4.00
CA CYS A 32 1.11 4.32 -4.04
C CYS A 32 2.06 5.52 -4.02
N HIS A 33 3.36 5.22 -3.97
CA HIS A 33 4.46 6.18 -4.01
C HIS A 33 5.40 5.92 -5.19
N LEU A 34 4.89 5.30 -6.27
CA LEU A 34 5.65 5.09 -7.50
C LEU A 34 6.05 6.41 -8.14
N ASN A 35 7.22 6.43 -8.78
CA ASN A 35 7.67 7.59 -9.54
C ASN A 35 6.94 7.65 -10.89
N GLU A 36 6.14 8.69 -11.08
CA GLU A 36 5.33 8.93 -12.26
C GLU A 36 6.16 9.17 -13.53
N ALA A 37 7.36 9.75 -13.40
CA ALA A 37 8.26 9.98 -14.53
C ALA A 37 8.87 8.64 -15.02
N ASP A 38 9.15 7.72 -14.11
CA ASP A 38 9.60 6.35 -14.46
C ASP A 38 8.49 5.58 -15.20
N ILE A 39 7.23 5.81 -14.85
CA ILE A 39 6.08 5.27 -15.59
C ILE A 39 6.03 5.87 -17.00
N LYS A 40 6.01 7.21 -17.10
CA LYS A 40 5.87 7.91 -18.39
C LYS A 40 7.02 7.63 -19.36
N ASN A 41 8.24 7.54 -18.85
CA ASN A 41 9.43 7.31 -19.66
C ASN A 41 9.74 5.82 -19.87
N ASP A 42 8.87 4.92 -19.40
CA ASP A 42 9.05 3.47 -19.46
C ASP A 42 10.44 3.03 -18.96
N LYS A 43 10.79 3.45 -17.75
CA LYS A 43 12.13 3.23 -17.18
C LYS A 43 12.50 1.74 -17.25
N LYS A 44 13.75 1.50 -17.61
CA LYS A 44 14.42 0.21 -17.42
C LYS A 44 15.33 0.27 -16.20
N PHE A 45 15.55 -0.89 -15.60
CA PHE A 45 16.42 -1.06 -14.45
C PHE A 45 17.76 -1.63 -14.93
N SER A 46 18.85 -1.18 -14.31
CA SER A 46 20.20 -1.66 -14.58
C SER A 46 20.38 -3.12 -14.19
N ASP A 47 19.86 -3.50 -13.02
CA ASP A 47 19.83 -4.87 -12.51
C ASP A 47 18.68 -5.08 -11.50
N ILE A 48 18.48 -6.32 -11.05
CA ILE A 48 17.47 -6.69 -10.04
C ILE A 48 17.71 -5.99 -8.70
N GLY A 49 18.98 -5.71 -8.37
CA GLY A 49 19.33 -4.97 -7.17
C GLY A 49 18.80 -3.53 -7.22
N GLU A 50 18.85 -2.85 -8.37
CA GLU A 50 18.21 -1.54 -8.54
C GLU A 50 16.69 -1.64 -8.36
N LEU A 51 16.04 -2.59 -9.06
CA LEU A 51 14.59 -2.78 -8.99
C LEU A 51 14.10 -3.02 -7.55
N TRP A 52 14.89 -3.77 -6.76
CA TRP A 52 14.50 -4.15 -5.40
C TRP A 52 14.97 -3.20 -4.31
N LEU A 53 16.15 -2.60 -4.41
CA LEU A 53 16.83 -1.94 -3.29
C LEU A 53 17.03 -0.44 -3.48
N SER A 54 16.60 0.15 -4.59
CA SER A 54 16.69 1.60 -4.82
C SER A 54 15.73 2.43 -3.96
N GLY A 55 14.62 1.86 -3.50
CA GLY A 55 13.60 2.60 -2.73
C GLY A 55 12.79 1.78 -1.72
N ASP A 56 13.19 0.55 -1.40
CA ASP A 56 12.45 -0.33 -0.49
C ASP A 56 13.03 -0.31 0.93
N HIS A 57 12.44 0.56 1.75
CA HIS A 57 12.81 0.76 3.15
C HIS A 57 12.49 -0.45 4.05
N TYR A 58 11.64 -1.40 3.63
CA TYR A 58 11.46 -2.67 4.38
C TYR A 58 12.71 -3.53 4.26
N LYS A 59 13.22 -3.70 3.03
CA LYS A 59 14.45 -4.45 2.77
C LYS A 59 15.64 -3.81 3.50
N TRP A 60 15.77 -2.49 3.44
CA TRP A 60 16.81 -1.75 4.17
C TRP A 60 16.75 -1.98 5.68
N ARG A 61 15.56 -1.90 6.28
CA ARG A 61 15.38 -2.15 7.72
C ARG A 61 15.80 -3.57 8.11
N ALA A 62 15.44 -4.58 7.33
CA ALA A 62 15.85 -5.96 7.56
C ALA A 62 17.36 -6.17 7.43
N MET A 63 18.01 -5.51 6.47
CA MET A 63 19.47 -5.52 6.31
C MET A 63 20.17 -4.91 7.52
N ARG A 64 19.72 -3.76 8.03
CA ARG A 64 20.26 -3.13 9.24
C ARG A 64 20.10 -4.02 10.48
N LEU A 65 18.91 -4.58 10.69
CA LEU A 65 18.64 -5.51 11.80
C LEU A 65 19.51 -6.78 11.74
N SER A 66 19.96 -7.14 10.55
CA SER A 66 20.84 -8.28 10.31
C SER A 66 22.33 -7.95 10.42
N GLY A 67 22.68 -6.71 10.76
CA GLY A 67 24.06 -6.23 10.93
C GLY A 67 24.78 -5.94 9.61
N ILE A 68 24.05 -5.71 8.51
CA ILE A 68 24.65 -5.27 7.26
C ILE A 68 25.07 -3.81 7.39
N ASP A 69 26.31 -3.51 7.00
CA ASP A 69 26.84 -2.15 7.01
C ASP A 69 26.05 -1.22 6.08
N GLU A 70 25.83 0.02 6.52
CA GLU A 70 24.99 1.01 5.82
C GLU A 70 25.49 1.31 4.39
N SER A 71 26.80 1.11 4.11
CA SER A 71 27.34 1.28 2.76
C SER A 71 26.73 0.31 1.74
N TYR A 72 26.27 -0.87 2.17
CA TYR A 72 25.56 -1.86 1.35
C TYR A 72 24.03 -1.68 1.35
N ILE A 73 23.53 -0.60 1.94
CA ILE A 73 22.10 -0.30 2.03
C ILE A 73 21.83 0.99 1.26
N THR A 74 22.13 2.14 1.87
CA THR A 74 21.91 3.46 1.26
C THR A 74 23.20 4.11 0.75
N GLY A 75 24.37 3.50 0.96
CA GLY A 75 25.63 4.02 0.43
C GLY A 75 25.89 3.68 -1.04
N ASP A 76 27.10 3.97 -1.50
CA ASP A 76 27.46 4.00 -2.93
C ASP A 76 27.95 2.64 -3.50
N ARG A 77 27.72 1.54 -2.78
CA ARG A 77 28.03 0.19 -3.28
C ARG A 77 27.18 -0.15 -4.52
N SER A 78 27.70 -1.02 -5.38
CA SER A 78 26.95 -1.48 -6.56
C SER A 78 25.69 -2.24 -6.14
N TYR A 79 24.64 -2.18 -6.96
CA TYR A 79 23.39 -2.88 -6.66
C TYR A 79 23.55 -4.41 -6.60
N GLU A 80 24.49 -4.99 -7.37
CA GLU A 80 24.91 -6.38 -7.21
C GLU A 80 25.41 -6.67 -5.79
N GLU A 81 26.38 -5.89 -5.30
CA GLU A 81 26.90 -6.06 -3.93
C GLU A 81 25.79 -5.95 -2.89
N LYS A 82 24.88 -4.98 -3.05
CA LYS A 82 23.72 -4.81 -2.16
C LYS A 82 22.78 -6.02 -2.22
N PHE A 83 22.48 -6.52 -3.42
CA PHE A 83 21.66 -7.70 -3.64
C PHE A 83 22.24 -8.94 -2.97
N LEU A 84 23.54 -9.19 -3.10
CA LEU A 84 24.21 -10.33 -2.46
C LEU A 84 24.14 -10.24 -0.92
N LYS A 85 24.27 -9.02 -0.36
CA LYS A 85 24.06 -8.81 1.09
C LYS A 85 22.62 -9.03 1.52
N TYR A 86 21.65 -8.64 0.71
CA TYR A 86 20.24 -8.91 0.96
C TYR A 86 19.95 -10.43 0.90
N ALA A 87 20.44 -11.13 -0.11
CA ALA A 87 20.28 -12.58 -0.27
C ALA A 87 20.82 -13.34 0.94
N LYS A 88 21.97 -12.90 1.49
CA LYS A 88 22.57 -13.48 2.70
C LYS A 88 21.65 -13.45 3.93
N ILE A 89 20.79 -12.43 4.06
CA ILE A 89 19.91 -12.30 5.23
C ILE A 89 18.59 -13.05 5.09
N MET A 90 18.21 -13.47 3.87
CA MET A 90 16.93 -14.11 3.59
C MET A 90 16.60 -15.30 4.51
N PRO A 91 17.53 -16.23 4.83
CA PRO A 91 17.24 -17.31 5.77
C PRO A 91 16.84 -16.84 7.19
N LYS A 92 17.23 -15.62 7.60
CA LYS A 92 16.87 -15.04 8.90
C LYS A 92 15.45 -14.46 8.92
N LEU A 93 14.82 -14.30 7.75
CA LEU A 93 13.53 -13.63 7.60
C LEU A 93 12.34 -14.60 7.69
N PHE A 94 12.50 -15.76 8.31
CA PHE A 94 11.40 -16.69 8.56
C PHE A 94 10.23 -15.99 9.26
N GLY A 95 9.04 -16.10 8.68
CA GLY A 95 7.82 -15.44 9.17
C GLY A 95 7.69 -13.95 8.83
N ASN A 96 8.76 -13.28 8.40
CA ASN A 96 8.70 -11.89 7.96
C ASN A 96 8.06 -11.79 6.56
N PRO A 97 7.20 -10.78 6.29
CA PRO A 97 6.58 -10.59 4.97
C PRO A 97 7.59 -10.47 3.82
N LEU A 98 8.80 -9.93 4.06
CA LEU A 98 9.86 -9.86 3.05
C LEU A 98 10.22 -11.23 2.48
N TYR A 99 10.14 -12.29 3.29
CA TYR A 99 10.38 -13.66 2.81
C TYR A 99 9.30 -14.09 1.81
N TYR A 100 8.05 -13.66 2.03
CA TYR A 100 6.96 -13.90 1.08
C TYR A 100 7.14 -13.10 -0.19
N TRP A 101 7.24 -11.77 -0.07
CA TRP A 101 7.31 -10.87 -1.21
C TRP A 101 8.50 -11.18 -2.10
N THR A 102 9.70 -11.41 -1.54
CA THR A 102 10.89 -11.74 -2.32
C THR A 102 10.70 -12.97 -3.20
N HIS A 103 10.17 -14.06 -2.66
CA HIS A 103 9.99 -15.29 -3.43
C HIS A 103 8.79 -15.21 -4.39
N MET A 104 7.75 -14.43 -4.04
CA MET A 104 6.66 -14.13 -4.96
C MET A 104 7.13 -13.25 -6.13
N GLU A 105 7.98 -12.25 -5.88
CA GLU A 105 8.62 -11.42 -6.91
C GLU A 105 9.49 -12.26 -7.84
N LEU A 106 10.37 -13.12 -7.28
CA LEU A 106 11.18 -14.06 -8.05
C LEU A 106 10.34 -14.97 -8.94
N LYS A 107 9.28 -15.56 -8.39
CA LYS A 107 8.42 -16.49 -9.13
C LYS A 107 7.60 -15.77 -10.19
N GLN A 108 6.90 -14.70 -9.83
CA GLN A 108 5.91 -14.07 -10.71
C GLN A 108 6.57 -13.22 -11.78
N ILE A 109 7.63 -12.48 -11.45
CA ILE A 109 8.33 -11.60 -12.38
C ILE A 109 9.36 -12.37 -13.20
N PHE A 110 10.16 -13.21 -12.54
CA PHE A 110 11.33 -13.85 -13.14
C PHE A 110 11.19 -15.37 -13.37
N GLY A 111 10.09 -16.00 -12.97
CA GLY A 111 9.95 -17.46 -13.11
C GLY A 111 11.00 -18.25 -12.31
N ILE A 112 11.57 -17.65 -11.27
CA ILE A 112 12.58 -18.26 -10.41
C ILE A 112 11.91 -18.82 -9.17
N THR A 113 12.02 -20.14 -8.98
CA THR A 113 11.47 -20.86 -7.81
C THR A 113 12.55 -21.34 -6.85
N GLU A 114 13.82 -21.15 -7.19
CA GLU A 114 14.95 -21.45 -6.30
C GLU A 114 14.89 -20.50 -5.08
N PRO A 115 14.95 -21.03 -3.83
CA PRO A 115 14.97 -20.18 -2.65
C PRO A 115 16.19 -19.27 -2.63
N LEU A 116 15.99 -17.98 -2.31
CA LEU A 116 17.07 -16.99 -2.23
C LEU A 116 17.82 -17.14 -0.90
N ASN A 117 19.13 -17.34 -0.97
CA ASN A 117 20.06 -17.41 0.16
C ASN A 117 21.49 -17.06 -0.33
N GLU A 118 22.49 -17.10 0.56
CA GLU A 118 23.88 -16.80 0.22
C GLU A 118 24.44 -17.70 -0.90
N ASP A 119 24.10 -19.01 -0.90
CA ASP A 119 24.62 -19.99 -1.86
C ASP A 119 23.94 -19.91 -3.24
N SER A 120 22.69 -19.43 -3.30
CA SER A 120 21.92 -19.25 -4.54
C SER A 120 21.99 -17.85 -5.13
N ALA A 121 22.49 -16.87 -4.36
CA ALA A 121 22.43 -15.46 -4.70
C ALA A 121 22.96 -15.13 -6.09
N SER A 122 24.19 -15.54 -6.42
CA SER A 122 24.81 -15.23 -7.72
C SER A 122 24.04 -15.85 -8.89
N ARG A 123 23.61 -17.11 -8.78
CA ARG A 123 22.83 -17.78 -9.84
C ARG A 123 21.47 -17.10 -10.07
N ILE A 124 20.79 -16.72 -8.97
CA ILE A 124 19.51 -16.01 -9.05
C ILE A 124 19.72 -14.62 -9.64
N TYR A 125 20.77 -13.90 -9.25
CA TYR A 125 21.12 -12.60 -9.78
C TYR A 125 21.33 -12.65 -11.30
N GLU A 126 22.19 -13.56 -11.77
CA GLU A 126 22.46 -13.76 -13.20
C GLU A 126 21.18 -14.06 -13.99
N LYS A 127 20.39 -15.06 -13.53
CA LYS A 127 19.15 -15.47 -14.20
C LYS A 127 18.09 -14.38 -14.19
N ALA A 128 17.93 -13.66 -13.09
CA ALA A 128 16.96 -12.58 -13.00
C ALA A 128 17.34 -11.43 -13.94
N ASN A 129 18.62 -11.10 -14.05
CA ASN A 129 19.10 -10.03 -14.92
C ASN A 129 19.00 -10.39 -16.41
N GLU A 130 19.16 -11.65 -16.80
CA GLU A 130 18.87 -12.10 -18.17
C GLU A 130 17.41 -11.78 -18.56
N ILE A 131 16.47 -12.06 -17.66
CA ILE A 131 15.04 -11.78 -17.87
C ILE A 131 14.76 -10.28 -17.79
N LEU A 132 15.42 -9.56 -16.88
CA LEU A 132 15.24 -8.13 -16.68
C LEU A 132 15.57 -7.29 -17.91
N GLN A 133 16.48 -7.74 -18.80
CA GLN A 133 16.75 -7.07 -20.08
C GLN A 133 15.49 -6.85 -20.92
N GLY A 134 14.54 -7.78 -20.79
CA GLY A 134 13.25 -7.74 -21.46
C GLY A 134 12.17 -6.96 -20.70
N LEU A 135 12.43 -6.49 -19.48
CA LEU A 135 11.46 -5.81 -18.62
C LEU A 135 11.71 -4.29 -18.58
N SER A 136 10.61 -3.57 -18.44
CA SER A 136 10.53 -2.13 -18.23
C SER A 136 9.36 -1.86 -17.29
N VAL A 137 9.20 -0.62 -16.82
CA VAL A 137 8.05 -0.26 -15.98
C VAL A 137 6.74 -0.62 -16.66
N GLN A 138 6.51 -0.24 -17.92
CA GLN A 138 5.27 -0.52 -18.62
C GLN A 138 5.01 -2.02 -18.79
N LYS A 139 6.05 -2.81 -19.07
CA LYS A 139 5.92 -4.27 -19.15
C LYS A 139 5.60 -4.91 -17.81
N LEU A 140 6.10 -4.35 -16.69
CA LEU A 140 5.70 -4.80 -15.36
C LEU A 140 4.23 -4.48 -15.11
N LEU A 141 3.77 -3.26 -15.43
CA LEU A 141 2.36 -2.87 -15.29
C LEU A 141 1.43 -3.78 -16.12
N GLU A 142 1.79 -4.05 -17.38
CA GLU A 142 1.07 -4.97 -18.26
C GLU A 142 1.02 -6.38 -17.67
N LYS A 143 2.16 -6.91 -17.23
CA LYS A 143 2.29 -8.25 -16.65
C LYS A 143 1.40 -8.45 -15.43
N PHE A 144 1.21 -7.40 -14.63
CA PHE A 144 0.33 -7.41 -13.47
C PHE A 144 -1.11 -6.95 -13.76
N ARG A 145 -1.44 -6.62 -15.01
CA ARG A 145 -2.76 -6.12 -15.44
C ARG A 145 -3.22 -4.90 -14.64
N VAL A 146 -2.31 -3.96 -14.43
CA VAL A 146 -2.61 -2.70 -13.75
C VAL A 146 -3.44 -1.84 -14.70
N GLU A 147 -4.62 -1.37 -14.25
CA GLU A 147 -5.50 -0.50 -15.03
C GLU A 147 -5.51 0.95 -14.51
N TYR A 148 -5.22 1.13 -13.23
CA TYR A 148 -5.27 2.43 -12.57
C TYR A 148 -4.21 2.52 -11.48
N ILE A 149 -3.54 3.67 -11.41
CA ILE A 149 -2.54 4.01 -10.39
C ILE A 149 -2.89 5.40 -9.86
N ALA A 150 -3.00 5.54 -8.55
CA ALA A 150 -2.94 6.84 -7.88
C ALA A 150 -1.56 7.02 -7.24
N THR A 151 -0.73 7.90 -7.80
CA THR A 151 0.52 8.32 -7.15
C THR A 151 0.22 9.28 -6.00
N THR A 152 1.22 9.61 -5.19
CA THR A 152 1.07 10.53 -4.06
C THR A 152 1.93 11.77 -4.29
N ASP A 153 1.27 12.92 -4.47
CA ASP A 153 1.89 14.09 -5.07
C ASP A 153 1.79 15.33 -4.17
N ASP A 154 2.87 16.11 -4.13
CA ASP A 154 2.90 17.42 -3.47
C ASP A 154 1.96 18.41 -4.18
N PRO A 155 1.20 19.25 -3.47
CA PRO A 155 0.28 20.21 -4.07
C PRO A 155 0.90 21.10 -5.15
N PHE A 156 2.20 21.38 -5.09
CA PHE A 156 2.90 22.21 -6.08
C PHE A 156 3.60 21.43 -7.19
N SER A 157 3.42 20.11 -7.27
CA SER A 157 3.83 19.32 -8.45
C SER A 157 3.15 19.86 -9.73
N ASP A 158 3.88 19.86 -10.84
CA ASP A 158 3.33 20.28 -12.13
C ASP A 158 2.37 19.25 -12.75
N LEU A 159 2.39 18.01 -12.24
CA LEU A 159 1.58 16.88 -12.69
C LEU A 159 1.76 16.56 -14.19
N SER A 160 2.92 16.91 -14.75
CA SER A 160 3.21 16.76 -16.18
C SER A 160 3.39 15.31 -16.62
N CYS A 161 3.60 14.40 -15.66
CA CYS A 161 3.81 12.98 -15.91
C CYS A 161 2.56 12.11 -15.71
N HIS A 162 1.43 12.71 -15.33
CA HIS A 162 0.14 12.01 -15.18
C HIS A 162 -0.66 11.98 -16.48
N GLY A 163 -1.56 11.02 -16.59
CA GLY A 163 -2.40 10.82 -17.77
C GLY A 163 -2.71 9.35 -18.02
N ASP A 164 -3.23 9.04 -19.22
CA ASP A 164 -3.42 7.67 -19.67
C ASP A 164 -2.16 7.22 -20.42
N ILE A 165 -1.47 6.23 -19.87
CA ILE A 165 -0.15 5.78 -20.34
C ILE A 165 -0.26 4.30 -20.67
N ASN A 166 -0.23 3.96 -21.96
CA ASN A 166 -0.33 2.59 -22.48
C ASN A 166 -1.48 1.76 -21.88
N GLY A 167 -2.65 2.37 -21.68
CA GLY A 167 -3.83 1.71 -21.12
C GLY A 167 -3.95 1.76 -19.59
N VAL A 168 -2.95 2.32 -18.89
CA VAL A 168 -3.00 2.56 -17.45
C VAL A 168 -3.42 4.01 -17.17
N LYS A 169 -4.46 4.20 -16.37
CA LYS A 169 -4.87 5.53 -15.88
C LYS A 169 -3.97 5.93 -14.71
N VAL A 170 -2.97 6.77 -14.94
CA VAL A 170 -2.09 7.31 -13.91
C VAL A 170 -2.64 8.66 -13.45
N ARG A 171 -3.06 8.75 -12.19
CA ARG A 171 -3.70 9.93 -11.60
C ARG A 171 -2.97 10.37 -10.33
N PRO A 172 -3.01 11.68 -10.02
CA PRO A 172 -2.38 12.18 -8.81
C PRO A 172 -3.30 12.03 -7.60
N THR A 173 -2.69 11.87 -6.43
CA THR A 173 -3.34 12.02 -5.11
C THR A 173 -2.86 13.30 -4.47
N PHE A 174 -3.79 14.16 -4.04
CA PHE A 174 -3.44 15.43 -3.39
C PHE A 174 -2.98 15.20 -1.95
N ARG A 175 -1.67 15.38 -1.65
CA ARG A 175 -1.12 15.20 -0.30
C ARG A 175 -0.45 16.45 0.27
N PRO A 176 -1.18 17.27 1.06
CA PRO A 176 -0.71 18.58 1.51
C PRO A 176 0.14 18.59 2.80
N ASP A 177 0.60 17.44 3.31
CA ASP A 177 1.31 17.32 4.60
C ASP A 177 2.47 18.32 4.76
N ARG A 178 3.33 18.44 3.74
CA ARG A 178 4.45 19.39 3.73
C ARG A 178 3.93 20.83 3.77
N CYS A 179 2.95 21.15 2.94
CA CYS A 179 2.37 22.48 2.86
C CYS A 179 1.69 22.91 4.18
N PHE A 180 1.05 21.98 4.89
CA PHE A 180 0.50 22.23 6.22
C PHE A 180 1.63 22.54 7.22
N SER A 181 2.70 21.75 7.20
CA SER A 181 3.87 21.97 8.07
C SER A 181 4.58 23.30 7.79
N GLU A 182 4.62 23.73 6.52
CA GLU A 182 5.23 24.99 6.08
C GLU A 182 4.29 26.20 6.22
N GLY A 183 3.03 26.00 6.65
CA GLY A 183 2.06 27.09 6.82
C GLY A 183 1.63 27.73 5.51
N VAL A 184 1.57 26.97 4.42
CA VAL A 184 1.12 27.47 3.11
C VAL A 184 -0.33 27.95 3.18
N ASP A 185 -0.58 29.09 2.55
CA ASP A 185 -1.90 29.71 2.49
C ASP A 185 -2.99 28.79 1.91
N LYS A 186 -4.14 28.73 2.58
CA LYS A 186 -5.25 27.84 2.23
C LYS A 186 -5.91 28.20 0.90
N VAL A 187 -5.94 29.48 0.52
CA VAL A 187 -6.50 29.91 -0.78
C VAL A 187 -5.61 29.42 -1.92
N GLN A 188 -4.30 29.39 -1.73
CA GLN A 188 -3.39 28.77 -2.69
C GLN A 188 -3.60 27.26 -2.78
N LEU A 189 -3.68 26.56 -1.64
CA LEU A 189 -3.91 25.11 -1.64
C LEU A 189 -5.24 24.71 -2.28
N GLU A 190 -6.30 25.51 -2.12
CA GLU A 190 -7.57 25.28 -2.79
C GLU A 190 -7.45 25.37 -4.32
N LYS A 191 -6.75 26.39 -4.85
CA LYS A 191 -6.46 26.48 -6.29
C LYS A 191 -5.63 25.30 -6.79
N ARG A 192 -4.73 24.77 -5.97
CA ARG A 192 -3.94 23.58 -6.29
C ARG A 192 -4.80 22.32 -6.28
N LEU A 193 -5.72 22.17 -5.34
CA LEU A 193 -6.69 21.07 -5.34
C LEU A 193 -7.58 21.12 -6.60
N ASP A 194 -8.05 22.30 -7.01
CA ASP A 194 -8.81 22.47 -8.26
C ASP A 194 -7.98 22.01 -9.48
N TYR A 195 -6.70 22.36 -9.52
CA TYR A 195 -5.79 21.90 -10.57
C TYR A 195 -5.65 20.36 -10.55
N PHE A 196 -5.46 19.75 -9.39
CA PHE A 196 -5.41 18.30 -9.22
C PHE A 196 -6.69 17.63 -9.73
N VAL A 197 -7.86 18.12 -9.34
CA VAL A 197 -9.16 17.62 -9.81
C VAL A 197 -9.27 17.74 -11.33
N SER A 198 -8.80 18.85 -11.92
CA SER A 198 -8.76 19.01 -13.38
C SER A 198 -7.83 18.01 -14.09
N LYS A 199 -6.85 17.44 -13.38
CA LYS A 199 -5.96 16.37 -13.84
C LYS A 199 -6.46 14.97 -13.53
N GLY A 200 -7.71 14.84 -13.07
CA GLY A 200 -8.36 13.57 -12.78
C GLY A 200 -8.03 13.02 -11.40
N CYS A 201 -7.53 13.84 -10.47
CA CYS A 201 -7.43 13.49 -9.06
C CYS A 201 -8.80 13.07 -8.51
N LYS A 202 -8.85 11.90 -7.89
CA LYS A 202 -10.05 11.36 -7.20
C LYS A 202 -9.85 11.20 -5.70
N ILE A 203 -8.61 11.32 -5.25
CA ILE A 203 -8.20 10.99 -3.88
C ILE A 203 -7.32 12.12 -3.33
N ALA A 204 -7.55 12.50 -2.08
CA ALA A 204 -6.61 13.24 -1.26
C ALA A 204 -6.10 12.32 -0.15
N ASP A 205 -4.87 12.55 0.29
CA ASP A 205 -4.25 11.81 1.38
C ASP A 205 -3.70 12.78 2.42
N HIS A 206 -3.79 12.40 3.69
CA HIS A 206 -3.15 13.12 4.78
C HIS A 206 -2.52 12.15 5.77
N GLY A 207 -1.20 12.25 5.89
CA GLY A 207 -0.41 11.54 6.90
C GLY A 207 -0.15 12.42 8.11
N PHE A 208 -0.59 12.00 9.30
CA PHE A 208 -0.36 12.76 10.52
C PHE A 208 -0.04 11.88 11.73
N ASP A 209 0.66 12.46 12.69
CA ASP A 209 1.19 11.72 13.83
C ASP A 209 0.12 11.54 14.93
N ASP A 210 -0.58 12.61 15.29
CA ASP A 210 -1.63 12.65 16.32
C ASP A 210 -2.65 13.75 16.04
N PHE A 211 -3.71 13.81 16.85
CA PHE A 211 -4.82 14.76 16.68
C PHE A 211 -4.62 16.09 17.44
N SER A 212 -3.36 16.51 17.69
CA SER A 212 -3.08 17.76 18.42
C SER A 212 -3.42 19.03 17.61
N ASP A 213 -3.33 18.98 16.28
CA ASP A 213 -3.77 20.04 15.37
C ASP A 213 -4.72 19.48 14.31
N THR A 214 -6.02 19.73 14.49
CA THR A 214 -7.07 19.28 13.56
C THR A 214 -7.43 20.31 12.51
N GLN A 215 -6.97 21.57 12.58
CA GLN A 215 -7.45 22.65 11.69
C GLN A 215 -7.16 22.32 10.22
N ASN A 216 -5.98 21.74 9.98
CA ASN A 216 -5.57 21.30 8.66
C ASN A 216 -6.43 20.13 8.14
N ILE A 217 -6.79 19.20 9.02
CA ILE A 217 -7.64 18.04 8.71
C ILE A 217 -9.07 18.50 8.42
N GLU A 218 -9.62 19.40 9.24
CA GLU A 218 -10.95 19.99 9.06
C GLU A 218 -11.08 20.70 7.71
N TRP A 219 -10.08 21.53 7.35
CA TRP A 219 -10.03 22.18 6.05
C TRP A 219 -10.00 21.16 4.91
N LEU A 220 -9.21 20.10 5.04
CA LEU A 220 -9.11 19.08 4.00
C LEU A 220 -10.41 18.28 3.85
N ILE A 221 -11.09 17.94 4.96
CA ILE A 221 -12.41 17.30 4.94
C ILE A 221 -13.43 18.17 4.20
N GLU A 222 -13.50 19.46 4.54
CA GLU A 222 -14.40 20.42 3.88
C GLU A 222 -14.14 20.51 2.38
N LYS A 223 -12.87 20.63 1.98
CA LYS A 223 -12.51 20.73 0.56
C LYS A 223 -12.74 19.43 -0.20
N CYS A 224 -12.48 18.27 0.41
CA CYS A 224 -12.79 16.99 -0.20
C CYS A 224 -14.30 16.81 -0.39
N PHE A 225 -15.12 17.26 0.58
CA PHE A 225 -16.57 17.25 0.47
C PHE A 225 -17.06 18.11 -0.70
N GLU A 226 -16.60 19.37 -0.78
CA GLU A 226 -16.98 20.30 -1.86
C GLU A 226 -16.61 19.78 -3.26
N LYS A 227 -15.50 19.04 -3.39
CA LYS A 227 -14.97 18.58 -4.69
C LYS A 227 -15.35 17.15 -5.03
N GLY A 228 -16.04 16.42 -4.15
CA GLY A 228 -16.34 15.00 -4.34
C GLY A 228 -15.08 14.12 -4.43
N VAL A 229 -14.04 14.47 -3.67
CA VAL A 229 -12.77 13.75 -3.60
C VAL A 229 -12.79 12.81 -2.39
N VAL A 230 -12.33 11.57 -2.57
CA VAL A 230 -12.16 10.62 -1.47
C VAL A 230 -10.99 11.07 -0.60
N LEU A 231 -11.16 11.07 0.71
CA LEU A 231 -10.10 11.44 1.65
C LEU A 231 -9.54 10.22 2.37
N GLN A 232 -8.23 10.03 2.31
CA GLN A 232 -7.50 9.03 3.08
C GLN A 232 -6.84 9.70 4.28
N LEU A 233 -7.01 9.12 5.47
CA LEU A 233 -6.40 9.58 6.71
C LEU A 233 -5.48 8.47 7.25
N HIS A 234 -4.18 8.68 7.11
CA HIS A 234 -3.12 7.80 7.61
C HIS A 234 -2.55 8.36 8.90
N PHE A 235 -2.72 7.65 10.02
CA PHE A 235 -2.37 8.22 11.33
C PHE A 235 -1.72 7.27 12.33
N GLY A 236 -1.03 7.87 13.30
CA GLY A 236 -0.33 7.14 14.36
C GLY A 236 1.12 6.81 14.02
N THR A 237 1.78 7.60 13.18
CA THR A 237 3.22 7.50 12.92
C THR A 237 4.06 8.21 13.98
N PHE A 238 5.24 7.68 14.28
CA PHE A 238 6.30 8.40 14.96
C PHE A 238 7.54 8.35 14.07
N ARG A 239 7.82 9.48 13.43
CA ARG A 239 8.80 9.56 12.34
C ARG A 239 10.18 9.97 12.83
N ASN A 240 11.21 9.51 12.12
CA ASN A 240 12.61 9.89 12.31
C ASN A 240 13.13 9.63 13.75
N VAL A 241 12.76 8.49 14.35
CA VAL A 241 13.12 8.20 15.77
C VAL A 241 14.61 8.00 16.00
N ASN A 242 15.39 7.81 14.94
CA ASN A 242 16.84 7.78 15.00
C ASN A 242 17.43 9.09 14.45
N THR A 243 17.71 10.05 15.33
CA THR A 243 18.24 11.37 14.96
C THR A 243 19.57 11.30 14.21
N ALA A 244 20.47 10.38 14.61
CA ALA A 244 21.77 10.24 13.95
C ALA A 244 21.61 9.76 12.50
N ALA A 245 20.73 8.77 12.28
CA ALA A 245 20.43 8.29 10.94
C ALA A 245 19.69 9.33 10.10
N PHE A 246 18.73 10.05 10.70
CA PHE A 246 18.01 11.15 10.05
C PHE A 246 18.97 12.23 9.54
N ASN A 247 19.91 12.68 10.38
CA ASN A 247 20.90 13.69 9.98
C ASN A 247 21.82 13.23 8.85
N LYS A 248 22.06 11.92 8.72
CA LYS A 248 22.98 11.34 7.74
C LYS A 248 22.29 10.95 6.42
N ILE A 249 21.09 10.38 6.49
CA ILE A 249 20.40 9.71 5.38
C ILE A 249 19.13 10.47 4.98
N GLY A 250 18.48 11.17 5.91
CA GLY A 250 17.23 11.89 5.69
C GLY A 250 15.96 11.08 6.00
N LYS A 251 14.82 11.65 5.58
CA LYS A 251 13.46 11.09 5.78
C LYS A 251 13.24 9.79 5.01
N ASP A 252 12.18 9.06 5.36
CA ASP A 252 11.70 7.85 4.67
C ASP A 252 12.75 6.76 4.48
N SER A 253 13.75 6.74 5.37
CA SER A 253 14.90 5.86 5.27
C SER A 253 14.76 4.61 6.14
N GLY A 254 13.56 4.30 6.64
CA GLY A 254 13.26 3.07 7.40
C GLY A 254 13.38 3.19 8.92
N PHE A 255 13.46 4.42 9.46
CA PHE A 255 13.55 4.72 10.90
C PHE A 255 12.26 5.31 11.46
N ASP A 256 11.12 5.05 10.81
CA ASP A 256 9.80 5.38 11.31
C ASP A 256 9.19 4.18 12.05
N VAL A 257 8.36 4.46 13.05
CA VAL A 257 7.64 3.45 13.85
C VAL A 257 6.20 3.89 14.07
N PHE A 258 5.36 3.01 14.62
CA PHE A 258 4.03 3.39 15.08
C PHE A 258 4.08 4.02 16.48
N ARG A 259 3.14 4.93 16.75
CA ARG A 259 2.93 5.49 18.08
C ARG A 259 2.30 4.47 19.00
N ALA A 260 2.67 4.55 20.27
CA ALA A 260 2.13 3.68 21.31
C ALA A 260 0.62 3.86 21.53
N SER A 261 0.07 5.04 21.26
CA SER A 261 -1.36 5.31 21.40
C SER A 261 -1.87 6.25 20.32
N VAL A 262 -3.17 6.14 20.05
CA VAL A 262 -3.94 7.02 19.17
C VAL A 262 -5.17 7.49 19.94
N ASP A 263 -5.42 8.80 19.96
CA ASP A 263 -6.61 9.38 20.60
C ASP A 263 -7.85 9.20 19.70
N THR A 264 -8.55 8.07 19.88
CA THR A 264 -9.75 7.75 19.12
C THR A 264 -10.93 8.64 19.46
N ASP A 265 -10.96 9.24 20.65
CA ASP A 265 -12.03 10.17 21.02
C ASP A 265 -11.85 11.49 20.27
N ALA A 266 -10.61 11.92 20.01
CA ALA A 266 -10.34 13.06 19.15
C ALA A 266 -10.77 12.81 17.71
N LEU A 267 -10.56 11.60 17.17
CA LEU A 267 -11.10 11.19 15.87
C LEU A 267 -12.64 11.30 15.84
N ALA A 268 -13.32 10.75 16.85
CA ALA A 268 -14.79 10.81 16.93
C ALA A 268 -15.30 12.27 16.98
N ARG A 269 -14.68 13.12 17.82
CA ARG A 269 -15.03 14.55 17.91
C ARG A 269 -14.76 15.31 16.61
N LEU A 270 -13.68 15.00 15.92
CA LEU A 270 -13.35 15.61 14.63
C LEU A 270 -14.41 15.27 13.58
N LEU A 271 -14.76 13.99 13.45
CA LEU A 271 -15.77 13.53 12.48
C LEU A 271 -17.15 14.11 12.81
N ASP A 272 -17.56 14.11 14.08
CA ASP A 272 -18.83 14.72 14.53
C ASP A 272 -18.90 16.22 14.23
N LYS A 273 -17.83 16.95 14.55
CA LYS A 273 -17.72 18.38 14.24
C LYS A 273 -17.90 18.66 12.76
N MET A 274 -17.20 17.89 11.91
CA MET A 274 -17.28 18.08 10.46
C MET A 274 -18.62 17.63 9.88
N TYR A 275 -19.18 16.52 10.36
CA TYR A 275 -20.51 16.04 9.97
C TYR A 275 -21.59 17.07 10.32
N THR A 276 -21.55 17.63 11.54
CA THR A 276 -22.47 18.70 11.98
C THR A 276 -22.34 19.95 11.12
N LYS A 277 -21.12 20.33 10.75
CA LYS A 277 -20.86 21.53 9.93
C LYS A 277 -21.37 21.36 8.49
N LEU A 278 -21.14 20.20 7.89
CA LEU A 278 -21.35 19.97 6.45
C LEU A 278 -22.70 19.30 6.13
N GLY A 279 -23.34 18.67 7.13
CA GLY A 279 -24.55 17.86 6.98
C GLY A 279 -24.28 16.42 6.52
N ASP A 280 -23.09 16.15 6.00
CA ASP A 280 -22.55 14.83 5.67
C ASP A 280 -21.01 14.92 5.60
N LEU A 281 -20.32 13.81 5.34
CA LEU A 281 -18.87 13.76 5.15
C LEU A 281 -18.52 13.31 3.72
N PRO A 282 -17.33 13.67 3.19
CA PRO A 282 -16.84 13.00 1.99
C PRO A 282 -16.61 11.52 2.30
N LYS A 283 -16.39 10.70 1.28
CA LYS A 283 -15.90 9.34 1.53
C LYS A 283 -14.53 9.45 2.22
N ILE A 284 -14.45 9.04 3.48
CA ILE A 284 -13.22 9.03 4.28
C ILE A 284 -12.80 7.58 4.50
N ILE A 285 -11.52 7.30 4.29
CA ILE A 285 -10.90 6.00 4.55
C ILE A 285 -9.86 6.18 5.67
N LEU A 286 -10.04 5.42 6.75
CA LEU A 286 -9.22 5.51 7.95
C LEU A 286 -8.15 4.41 7.95
N TYR A 287 -6.89 4.79 8.17
CA TYR A 287 -5.73 3.90 8.24
C TYR A 287 -4.95 4.13 9.55
N PRO A 288 -5.33 3.46 10.66
CA PRO A 288 -4.53 3.49 11.87
C PRO A 288 -3.27 2.64 11.69
N LEU A 289 -2.09 3.18 12.05
CA LEU A 289 -0.86 2.40 12.03
C LEU A 289 -0.73 1.46 13.23
N ASN A 290 -1.20 1.91 14.41
CA ASN A 290 -1.26 1.06 15.60
C ASN A 290 -2.57 0.26 15.57
N ASP A 291 -2.49 -1.05 15.38
CA ASP A 291 -3.65 -1.93 15.25
C ASP A 291 -4.38 -2.19 16.57
N GLU A 292 -3.85 -1.76 17.73
CA GLU A 292 -4.54 -1.81 19.02
C GLU A 292 -5.81 -0.95 19.04
N CYS A 293 -5.82 0.18 18.30
CA CYS A 293 -7.00 1.06 18.24
C CYS A 293 -8.00 0.65 17.14
N LEU A 294 -7.70 -0.39 16.35
CA LEU A 294 -8.49 -0.75 15.16
C LEU A 294 -9.97 -1.02 15.48
N ARG A 295 -10.27 -1.67 16.61
CA ARG A 295 -11.66 -1.93 17.04
C ARG A 295 -12.43 -0.65 17.28
N ALA A 296 -11.81 0.30 17.99
CA ALA A 296 -12.42 1.60 18.27
C ALA A 296 -12.60 2.41 16.97
N VAL A 297 -11.60 2.39 16.08
CA VAL A 297 -11.70 3.02 14.75
C VAL A 297 -12.84 2.42 13.92
N CYS A 298 -13.01 1.09 13.91
CA CYS A 298 -14.13 0.44 13.24
C CYS A 298 -15.48 0.86 13.82
N ALA A 299 -15.62 0.85 15.16
CA ALA A 299 -16.84 1.29 15.83
C ALA A 299 -17.18 2.76 15.52
N ILE A 300 -16.18 3.64 15.47
CA ILE A 300 -16.35 5.05 15.08
C ILE A 300 -16.79 5.15 13.62
N SER A 301 -16.21 4.36 12.70
CA SER A 301 -16.61 4.39 11.29
C SER A 301 -18.09 4.06 11.10
N GLY A 302 -18.63 3.13 11.90
CA GLY A 302 -20.05 2.77 11.87
C GLY A 302 -21.00 3.87 12.33
N ALA A 303 -20.51 4.93 12.98
CA ALA A 303 -21.32 6.09 13.36
C ALA A 303 -21.54 7.09 12.21
N PHE A 304 -20.79 6.98 11.11
CA PHE A 304 -20.81 7.94 10.00
C PHE A 304 -20.92 7.22 8.64
N PRO A 305 -22.00 7.44 7.85
CA PRO A 305 -22.27 6.68 6.62
C PRO A 305 -21.14 6.68 5.57
N ASN A 306 -20.36 7.77 5.53
CA ASN A 306 -19.29 7.97 4.57
C ASN A 306 -17.88 7.67 5.09
N VAL A 307 -17.76 7.04 6.25
CA VAL A 307 -16.46 6.70 6.83
C VAL A 307 -16.28 5.19 6.80
N ILE A 308 -15.15 4.73 6.23
CA ILE A 308 -14.78 3.31 6.18
C ILE A 308 -13.36 3.11 6.68
N VAL A 309 -13.02 1.86 7.00
CA VAL A 309 -11.67 1.46 7.41
C VAL A 309 -10.95 0.84 6.22
N GLY A 310 -9.74 1.33 5.94
CA GLY A 310 -8.90 0.85 4.84
C GLY A 310 -8.21 -0.48 5.12
N ALA A 311 -7.40 -0.93 4.17
CA ALA A 311 -6.58 -2.13 4.32
C ALA A 311 -5.53 -2.00 5.44
N ALA A 312 -4.96 -3.14 5.86
CA ALA A 312 -3.88 -3.17 6.85
C ALA A 312 -2.67 -2.37 6.34
N TRP A 313 -2.31 -1.30 7.04
CA TRP A 313 -1.33 -0.33 6.57
C TRP A 313 0.09 -0.61 7.09
N TRP A 314 1.08 -0.47 6.19
CA TRP A 314 2.52 -0.46 6.45
C TRP A 314 3.03 -1.66 7.25
N PHE A 315 3.35 -1.51 8.55
CA PHE A 315 3.83 -2.63 9.39
C PHE A 315 2.79 -3.74 9.54
N ASN A 316 1.52 -3.43 9.26
CA ASN A 316 0.41 -4.36 9.33
C ASN A 316 0.14 -5.09 8.01
N ASP A 317 0.74 -4.68 6.89
CA ASP A 317 0.68 -5.39 5.59
C ASP A 317 1.50 -6.68 5.67
N THR A 318 0.95 -7.67 6.39
CA THR A 318 1.55 -8.97 6.68
C THR A 318 0.44 -10.01 6.75
N VAL A 319 0.78 -11.31 6.74
CA VAL A 319 -0.23 -12.38 6.86
C VAL A 319 -1.12 -12.18 8.09
N SER A 320 -0.51 -11.93 9.25
CA SER A 320 -1.26 -11.79 10.51
C SER A 320 -1.97 -10.43 10.62
N GLY A 321 -1.33 -9.35 10.15
CA GLY A 321 -1.94 -8.02 10.22
C GLY A 321 -3.13 -7.88 9.27
N ILE A 322 -3.06 -8.42 8.06
CA ILE A 322 -4.21 -8.48 7.13
C ILE A 322 -5.34 -9.31 7.74
N LYS A 323 -5.05 -10.50 8.29
CA LYS A 323 -6.08 -11.32 8.94
C LYS A 323 -6.75 -10.59 10.10
N ARG A 324 -5.97 -9.97 10.99
CA ARG A 324 -6.50 -9.18 12.11
C ARG A 324 -7.37 -8.02 11.63
N GLN A 325 -6.96 -7.36 10.53
CA GLN A 325 -7.74 -6.29 9.93
C GLN A 325 -9.07 -6.80 9.38
N LEU A 326 -9.07 -7.90 8.61
CA LEU A 326 -10.27 -8.51 8.04
C LEU A 326 -11.23 -8.97 9.14
N GLU A 327 -10.71 -9.66 10.18
CA GLU A 327 -11.47 -10.09 11.36
C GLU A 327 -12.13 -8.89 12.04
N THR A 328 -11.35 -7.87 12.39
CA THR A 328 -11.86 -6.71 13.14
C THR A 328 -12.88 -5.91 12.32
N VAL A 329 -12.62 -5.66 11.04
CA VAL A 329 -13.56 -4.95 10.17
C VAL A 329 -14.84 -5.77 9.96
N SER A 330 -14.75 -7.10 9.87
CA SER A 330 -15.93 -7.96 9.72
C SER A 330 -16.85 -7.96 10.95
N GLU A 331 -16.29 -7.79 12.15
CA GLU A 331 -17.05 -7.81 13.40
C GLU A 331 -17.61 -6.43 13.79
N TYR A 332 -16.85 -5.36 13.54
CA TYR A 332 -17.16 -4.01 14.05
C TYR A 332 -17.57 -3.01 12.98
N ALA A 333 -17.46 -3.37 11.70
CA ALA A 333 -17.85 -2.55 10.55
C ALA A 333 -18.48 -3.42 9.45
N VAL A 334 -18.47 -2.96 8.19
CA VAL A 334 -19.03 -3.71 7.06
C VAL A 334 -17.89 -4.14 6.13
N LEU A 335 -17.45 -5.40 6.22
CA LEU A 335 -16.38 -5.93 5.36
C LEU A 335 -16.71 -5.80 3.87
N GLY A 336 -17.98 -5.94 3.49
CA GLY A 336 -18.43 -5.83 2.10
C GLY A 336 -18.24 -4.47 1.45
N THR A 337 -18.01 -3.40 2.24
CA THR A 337 -17.70 -2.06 1.71
C THR A 337 -16.20 -1.77 1.63
N ASN A 338 -15.35 -2.74 1.99
CA ASN A 338 -13.90 -2.55 1.99
C ASN A 338 -13.38 -2.39 0.54
N LEU A 339 -12.45 -1.46 0.32
CA LEU A 339 -11.91 -1.16 -1.03
C LEU A 339 -10.78 -2.10 -1.46
N GLY A 340 -10.41 -3.06 -0.61
CA GLY A 340 -9.36 -4.01 -0.90
C GLY A 340 -7.96 -3.42 -0.76
N MET A 341 -7.03 -4.01 -1.49
CA MET A 341 -5.60 -3.74 -1.38
C MET A 341 -5.18 -2.50 -2.17
N LEU A 342 -4.22 -1.78 -1.60
CA LEU A 342 -3.37 -0.78 -2.26
C LEU A 342 -1.91 -1.13 -1.93
N THR A 343 -0.93 -0.74 -2.76
CA THR A 343 0.46 -1.13 -2.48
C THR A 343 1.13 -0.29 -1.41
N ASP A 344 0.81 1.01 -1.33
CA ASP A 344 1.57 2.00 -0.52
C ASP A 344 3.08 1.92 -0.75
N SER A 345 3.49 1.61 -1.98
CA SER A 345 4.85 1.21 -2.30
C SER A 345 5.52 2.17 -3.29
N ARG A 346 6.85 2.23 -3.22
CA ARG A 346 7.73 2.90 -4.18
C ARG A 346 8.30 1.97 -5.25
N SER A 347 8.06 0.66 -5.12
CA SER A 347 8.67 -0.36 -5.97
C SER A 347 7.70 -0.92 -7.02
N PHE A 348 8.15 -0.95 -8.27
CA PHE A 348 7.42 -1.59 -9.38
C PHE A 348 7.33 -3.12 -9.28
N SER A 349 8.09 -3.77 -8.39
CA SER A 349 7.92 -5.22 -8.11
C SER A 349 6.80 -5.51 -7.10
N SER A 350 6.25 -4.48 -6.44
CA SER A 350 5.34 -4.65 -5.31
C SER A 350 3.93 -5.13 -5.66
N TYR A 351 3.55 -5.20 -6.93
CA TYR A 351 2.22 -5.69 -7.34
C TYR A 351 1.96 -7.15 -6.95
N VAL A 352 2.99 -7.93 -6.61
CA VAL A 352 2.81 -9.25 -5.98
C VAL A 352 2.02 -9.18 -4.65
N ARG A 353 1.97 -8.00 -4.01
CA ARG A 353 1.19 -7.77 -2.78
C ARG A 353 -0.31 -7.87 -3.02
N PHE A 354 -0.80 -7.58 -4.23
CA PHE A 354 -2.19 -7.85 -4.59
C PHE A 354 -2.48 -9.35 -4.59
N ASP A 355 -1.60 -10.17 -5.17
CA ASP A 355 -1.75 -11.62 -5.13
C ASP A 355 -1.66 -12.17 -3.70
N PHE A 356 -0.71 -11.65 -2.91
CA PHE A 356 -0.56 -11.98 -1.50
C PHE A 356 -1.85 -11.69 -0.70
N TYR A 357 -2.42 -10.49 -0.87
CA TYR A 357 -3.69 -10.11 -0.26
C TYR A 357 -4.85 -10.99 -0.73
N ARG A 358 -5.00 -11.21 -2.05
CA ARG A 358 -6.07 -12.05 -2.63
C ARG A 358 -6.05 -13.47 -2.07
N ARG A 359 -4.87 -14.05 -1.85
CA ARG A 359 -4.73 -15.38 -1.23
C ARG A 359 -5.19 -15.39 0.22
N ILE A 360 -4.78 -14.40 1.00
CA ILE A 360 -5.16 -14.26 2.41
C ILE A 360 -6.67 -14.04 2.53
N LEU A 361 -7.24 -13.12 1.74
CA LEU A 361 -8.67 -12.85 1.66
C LEU A 361 -9.45 -14.13 1.31
N SER A 362 -9.00 -14.89 0.32
CA SER A 362 -9.67 -16.13 -0.11
C SER A 362 -9.70 -17.17 1.01
N SER A 363 -8.58 -17.36 1.72
CA SER A 363 -8.55 -18.27 2.88
C SER A 363 -9.39 -17.77 4.04
N PHE A 364 -9.42 -16.45 4.29
CA PHE A 364 -10.24 -15.87 5.35
C PHE A 364 -11.74 -16.09 5.09
N ILE A 365 -12.21 -15.82 3.85
CA ILE A 365 -13.62 -16.04 3.49
C ILE A 365 -13.95 -17.54 3.47
N ALA A 366 -13.05 -18.37 2.93
CA ALA A 366 -13.24 -19.82 2.87
C ALA A 366 -13.43 -20.44 4.25
N ASP A 367 -12.68 -19.98 5.27
CA ASP A 367 -12.84 -20.44 6.64
C ASP A 367 -14.29 -20.27 7.13
N LYS A 368 -14.92 -19.13 6.82
CA LYS A 368 -16.33 -18.88 7.17
C LYS A 368 -17.31 -19.76 6.41
N VAL A 369 -17.04 -20.03 5.15
CA VAL A 369 -17.87 -20.94 4.33
C VAL A 369 -17.75 -22.38 4.83
N ASP A 370 -16.53 -22.85 5.08
CA ASP A 370 -16.25 -24.23 5.50
C ASP A 370 -16.86 -24.58 6.87
N HIS A 371 -17.02 -23.58 7.75
CA HIS A 371 -17.70 -23.71 9.03
C HIS A 371 -19.22 -23.49 8.97
N GLY A 372 -19.78 -23.20 7.79
CA GLY A 372 -21.21 -22.92 7.61
C GLY A 372 -21.65 -21.56 8.16
N GLU A 373 -20.72 -20.64 8.41
CA GLU A 373 -20.98 -19.27 8.87
C GLU A 373 -21.34 -18.32 7.72
N TYR A 374 -21.01 -18.67 6.47
CA TYR A 374 -21.27 -17.83 5.30
C TYR A 374 -21.61 -18.64 4.04
N ASP A 375 -22.49 -18.10 3.19
CA ASP A 375 -22.92 -18.74 1.94
C ASP A 375 -21.85 -18.64 0.85
N GLU A 376 -21.59 -19.75 0.15
CA GLU A 376 -20.54 -19.85 -0.88
C GLU A 376 -20.77 -18.88 -2.06
N LYS A 377 -22.02 -18.71 -2.51
CA LYS A 377 -22.33 -17.79 -3.60
C LYS A 377 -22.05 -16.34 -3.19
N SER A 378 -22.42 -15.99 -1.96
CA SER A 378 -22.16 -14.69 -1.34
C SER A 378 -20.66 -14.46 -1.09
N ALA A 379 -19.91 -15.51 -0.75
CA ALA A 379 -18.45 -15.50 -0.63
C ALA A 379 -17.75 -15.14 -1.95
N LEU A 380 -18.18 -15.74 -3.06
CA LEU A 380 -17.61 -15.44 -4.38
C LEU A 380 -17.89 -14.01 -4.84
N ALA A 381 -19.09 -13.49 -4.55
CA ALA A 381 -19.43 -12.09 -4.84
C ALA A 381 -18.60 -11.13 -3.98
N LEU A 382 -18.59 -11.34 -2.66
CA LEU A 382 -17.84 -10.54 -1.70
C LEU A 382 -16.35 -10.46 -2.05
N ALA A 383 -15.74 -11.60 -2.41
CA ALA A 383 -14.33 -11.65 -2.78
C ALA A 383 -14.03 -10.78 -4.01
N LYS A 384 -14.90 -10.78 -5.04
CA LYS A 384 -14.76 -9.94 -6.24
C LYS A 384 -14.96 -8.46 -5.94
N ASP A 385 -15.91 -8.16 -5.06
CA ASP A 385 -16.21 -6.78 -4.68
C ASP A 385 -15.03 -6.15 -3.96
N ILE A 386 -14.48 -6.83 -2.95
CA ILE A 386 -13.30 -6.37 -2.21
C ILE A 386 -12.05 -6.36 -3.10
N ALA A 387 -11.86 -7.36 -3.97
CA ALA A 387 -10.64 -7.44 -4.78
C ALA A 387 -10.59 -6.46 -5.97
N TYR A 388 -11.74 -5.87 -6.36
CA TYR A 388 -11.83 -5.04 -7.56
C TYR A 388 -13.03 -4.09 -7.62
N ASN A 389 -14.28 -4.58 -7.48
CA ASN A 389 -15.45 -3.76 -7.86
C ASN A 389 -15.66 -2.54 -6.96
N ASN A 390 -15.44 -2.67 -5.64
CA ASN A 390 -15.71 -1.60 -4.68
C ASN A 390 -14.87 -0.35 -4.96
N VAL A 391 -13.55 -0.53 -5.11
CA VAL A 391 -12.66 0.59 -5.44
C VAL A 391 -12.96 1.16 -6.83
N LYS A 392 -13.31 0.31 -7.79
CA LYS A 392 -13.69 0.76 -9.14
C LYS A 392 -14.92 1.67 -9.10
N GLU A 393 -15.94 1.29 -8.34
CA GLU A 393 -17.17 2.06 -8.16
C GLU A 393 -16.87 3.40 -7.47
N VAL A 394 -16.12 3.37 -6.36
CA VAL A 394 -15.76 4.59 -5.61
C VAL A 394 -14.98 5.59 -6.45
N LEU A 395 -14.14 5.12 -7.37
CA LEU A 395 -13.36 5.98 -8.27
C LEU A 395 -14.09 6.35 -9.57
N GLY A 396 -15.24 5.72 -9.86
CA GLY A 396 -16.04 5.91 -11.07
C GLY A 396 -15.31 5.49 -12.35
N LEU A 397 -14.67 4.31 -12.33
CA LEU A 397 -13.74 3.84 -13.36
C LEU A 397 -14.31 2.95 -14.46
#